data_AF-A0A519TEG2-F1
#
_entry.id   AF-A0A519TEG2-F1
#
_cell.length_a   1.000
_cell.length_b   1.000
_cell.length_c   1.000
_cell.angle_alpha   90.00
_cell.angle_beta   90.00
_cell.angle_gamma   90.00
#
_symmetry.space_group_name_H-M   'P 1'
#
loop_
_entity.id
_entity.type
_entity.pdbx_description
1 polymer ?
#
loop_
_entity_poly.entity_id
_entity_poly.type
_entity_poly.pdbx_seq_one_letter_code
_entity_poly.pdbx_strand_id
1 'polypeptide(L)'
;EELTPDIPNVSEEATKDLDENGIIRVGADVKEGDILIGKITPKGESDPSPEEKLLRAIFGDKAGDVKDASLKTPPSIQGVVIDTKLFSRAKKTTKAEEKSAIEKLDKSYNNITEKLKAELVDKLFTIVNGKTSQGVFNIYKELLVPKGAKFTQKILADLEFAHISPNKWTTDDDKNEMIKMLLHNYGIRVNEELGAYKRDKFAISVGDELPSGIVQMAKVYVAKKRKLKVGDKMAGRHGNKGIVARIVRDEDMPFLADGTPVDIVLNPLGVPSRMNLGQIYETILAWAGQELGVKFATPIFDGATHQEVEEWIAKAGVPASGKTYLYNGLTGERFDQTTTVGIIYMLKLGHMVDD
;
A
#
# COMPACT_ATOMS: atom_id res chain seq x y z
N GLU A 1 -9.74 -9.64 30.99
CA GLU A 1 -10.00 -9.71 29.54
C GLU A 1 -8.73 -10.22 28.90
N GLU A 2 -8.86 -11.13 27.96
CA GLU A 2 -7.72 -11.80 27.33
C GLU A 2 -7.97 -11.94 25.83
N LEU A 3 -6.89 -11.87 25.05
CA LEU A 3 -6.91 -12.14 23.62
C LEU A 3 -6.56 -13.61 23.43
N THR A 4 -7.44 -14.37 22.80
CA THR A 4 -7.28 -15.83 22.62
C THR A 4 -8.13 -16.31 21.45
N PRO A 5 -7.68 -17.34 20.71
CA PRO A 5 -8.51 -18.02 19.72
C PRO A 5 -9.61 -18.89 20.36
N ASP A 6 -9.50 -19.21 21.66
CA ASP A 6 -10.46 -20.06 22.39
C ASP A 6 -11.69 -19.26 22.83
N ILE A 7 -12.61 -19.07 21.89
CA ILE A 7 -13.82 -18.26 22.10
C ILE A 7 -15.03 -19.18 22.37
N PRO A 8 -15.79 -18.98 23.45
CA PRO A 8 -16.94 -19.81 23.77
C PRO A 8 -18.06 -19.65 22.74
N ASN A 9 -18.75 -20.75 22.40
CA ASN A 9 -19.89 -20.78 21.47
C ASN A 9 -19.58 -20.30 20.04
N VAL A 10 -18.32 -20.38 19.62
CA VAL A 10 -17.88 -20.07 18.26
C VAL A 10 -17.41 -21.36 17.59
N SER A 11 -17.74 -21.54 16.31
CA SER A 11 -17.28 -22.72 15.54
C SER A 11 -15.78 -22.65 15.27
N GLU A 12 -15.13 -23.82 15.18
CA GLU A 12 -13.71 -23.90 14.79
C GLU A 12 -13.44 -23.27 13.42
N GLU A 13 -14.43 -23.27 12.52
CA GLU A 13 -14.31 -22.62 11.22
C GLU A 13 -14.20 -21.10 11.33
N ALA A 14 -14.82 -20.48 12.34
CA ALA A 14 -14.75 -19.04 12.56
C ALA A 14 -13.45 -18.61 13.27
N THR A 15 -12.75 -19.53 13.94
CA THR A 15 -11.46 -19.27 14.59
C THR A 15 -10.26 -19.79 13.79
N LYS A 16 -10.48 -20.46 12.65
CA LYS A 16 -9.42 -21.07 11.82
C LYS A 16 -8.31 -20.12 11.37
N ASP A 17 -8.64 -18.84 11.20
CA ASP A 17 -7.71 -17.82 10.70
C ASP A 17 -7.06 -17.02 11.84
N LEU A 18 -7.38 -17.32 13.11
CA LEU A 18 -6.79 -16.70 14.29
C LEU A 18 -5.49 -17.41 14.69
N ASP A 19 -4.51 -16.62 15.10
CA ASP A 19 -3.26 -17.12 15.69
C ASP A 19 -3.41 -17.48 17.18
N GLU A 20 -2.31 -17.91 17.80
CA GLU A 20 -2.24 -18.25 19.23
C GLU A 20 -2.63 -17.07 20.15
N ASN A 21 -2.52 -15.83 19.68
CA ASN A 21 -2.91 -14.62 20.41
C ASN A 21 -4.34 -14.18 20.10
N GLY A 22 -5.10 -14.96 19.32
CA GLY A 22 -6.45 -14.63 18.90
C GLY A 22 -6.50 -13.52 17.85
N ILE A 23 -5.43 -13.27 17.09
CA ILE A 23 -5.37 -12.23 16.05
C ILE A 23 -5.43 -12.91 14.68
N ILE A 24 -6.24 -12.36 13.78
CA ILE A 24 -6.35 -12.87 12.43
C ILE A 24 -5.01 -12.81 11.67
N ARG A 25 -4.69 -13.86 10.92
CA ARG A 25 -3.45 -13.92 10.13
C ARG A 25 -3.42 -12.90 8.98
N VAL A 26 -2.22 -12.40 8.68
CA VAL A 26 -1.98 -11.57 7.49
C VAL A 26 -2.24 -12.39 6.21
N GLY A 27 -2.96 -11.80 5.26
CA GLY A 27 -3.36 -12.43 4.01
C GLY A 27 -4.68 -13.20 4.08
N ALA A 28 -5.40 -13.17 5.21
CA ALA A 28 -6.76 -13.71 5.28
C ALA A 28 -7.76 -12.81 4.53
N ASP A 29 -8.64 -13.44 3.75
CA ASP A 29 -9.82 -12.80 3.17
C ASP A 29 -10.91 -12.71 4.25
N VAL A 30 -11.37 -11.49 4.53
CA VAL A 30 -12.39 -11.23 5.55
C VAL A 30 -13.69 -10.73 4.94
N LYS A 31 -14.79 -11.22 5.49
CA LYS A 31 -16.17 -10.83 5.20
C LYS A 31 -16.84 -10.30 6.46
N GLU A 32 -18.02 -9.73 6.28
CA GLU A 32 -18.86 -9.28 7.38
C GLU A 32 -19.08 -10.41 8.40
N GLY A 33 -18.88 -10.09 9.68
CA GLY A 33 -19.08 -11.03 10.79
C GLY A 33 -17.86 -11.89 11.15
N ASP A 34 -16.84 -11.98 10.27
CA ASP A 34 -15.61 -12.73 10.57
C ASP A 34 -14.86 -12.12 11.76
N ILE A 35 -14.24 -12.97 12.58
CA ILE A 35 -13.53 -12.54 13.78
C ILE A 35 -12.13 -12.03 13.40
N LEU A 36 -11.87 -10.75 13.66
CA LEU A 36 -10.56 -10.14 13.43
C LEU A 36 -9.66 -10.29 14.66
N ILE A 37 -10.23 -10.12 15.85
CA ILE A 37 -9.53 -10.24 17.13
C ILE A 37 -10.43 -11.00 18.10
N GLY A 38 -10.07 -12.22 18.42
CA GLY A 38 -10.63 -13.02 19.49
C GLY A 38 -10.37 -12.37 20.85
N LYS A 39 -11.44 -12.05 21.58
CA LYS A 39 -11.36 -11.44 22.90
C LYS A 39 -12.42 -12.05 23.81
N ILE A 40 -11.98 -12.47 24.99
CA ILE A 40 -12.86 -12.97 26.04
C ILE A 40 -12.85 -12.05 27.26
N THR A 41 -14.04 -11.85 27.84
CA THR A 41 -14.21 -11.10 29.09
C THR A 41 -14.82 -12.04 30.12
N PRO A 42 -14.28 -12.11 31.36
CA PRO A 42 -14.90 -12.92 32.40
C PRO A 42 -16.33 -12.46 32.64
N LYS A 43 -17.26 -13.41 32.67
CA LYS A 43 -18.67 -13.18 33.00
C LYS A 43 -18.75 -13.03 34.52
N GLY A 44 -19.48 -12.03 35.00
CA GLY A 44 -19.79 -11.94 36.43
C GLY A 44 -20.62 -13.16 36.87
N GLU A 45 -20.50 -13.55 38.14
CA GLU A 45 -21.33 -14.59 38.75
C GLU A 45 -22.79 -14.11 38.76
N SER A 46 -23.53 -14.42 37.71
CA SER A 46 -24.98 -14.29 37.67
C SER A 46 -25.57 -15.66 37.93
N ASP A 47 -26.43 -15.78 38.96
CA ASP A 47 -27.18 -17.00 39.20
C ASP A 47 -28.01 -17.37 37.95
N PRO A 48 -27.76 -18.52 37.30
CA PRO A 48 -28.52 -18.93 36.12
C PRO A 48 -29.97 -19.23 36.52
N SER A 49 -30.89 -19.01 35.59
CA SER A 49 -32.31 -19.33 35.82
C SER A 49 -32.51 -20.84 36.04
N PRO A 50 -33.62 -21.28 36.67
CA PRO A 50 -33.92 -22.71 36.84
C PRO A 50 -33.89 -23.50 35.51
N GLU A 51 -34.34 -22.89 34.42
CA GLU A 51 -34.32 -23.47 33.08
C GLU A 51 -32.89 -23.62 32.54
N GLU A 52 -32.04 -22.61 32.71
CA GLU A 52 -30.61 -22.69 32.34
C GLU A 52 -29.85 -23.70 33.19
N LYS A 53 -30.18 -23.81 34.49
CA LYS A 53 -29.63 -24.84 35.39
C LYS A 53 -30.00 -26.25 34.92
N LEU A 54 -31.26 -26.46 34.50
CA LEU A 54 -31.71 -27.73 33.94
C LEU A 54 -30.99 -28.05 32.62
N LEU A 55 -30.86 -27.09 31.72
CA LEU A 55 -30.13 -27.26 30.45
C LEU A 55 -28.66 -27.62 30.67
N ARG A 56 -27.97 -26.93 31.60
CA ARG A 56 -26.58 -27.26 31.97
C ARG A 56 -26.45 -28.68 32.54
N ALA A 57 -27.43 -29.13 33.32
CA ALA A 57 -27.45 -30.48 33.88
C ALA A 57 -27.68 -31.57 32.82
N ILE A 58 -28.47 -31.28 31.78
CA ILE A 58 -28.78 -32.22 30.69
C ILE A 58 -27.64 -32.30 29.67
N PHE A 59 -27.13 -31.16 29.23
CA PHE A 59 -26.12 -31.11 28.16
C PHE A 59 -24.68 -31.16 28.66
N GLY A 60 -24.46 -31.08 29.98
CA GLY A 60 -23.12 -31.07 30.56
C GLY A 60 -22.27 -29.89 30.11
N ASP A 61 -22.90 -28.86 29.52
CA ASP A 61 -22.19 -27.71 28.98
C ASP A 61 -21.47 -27.02 30.13
N LYS A 62 -20.14 -27.10 30.08
CA LYS A 62 -19.26 -26.13 30.72
C LYS A 62 -19.51 -24.81 30.01
N ALA A 63 -20.61 -24.13 30.35
CA ALA A 63 -20.80 -22.74 30.00
C ALA A 63 -19.58 -22.01 30.57
N GLY A 64 -18.62 -21.67 29.70
CA GLY A 64 -17.40 -21.01 30.14
C GLY A 64 -17.78 -19.77 30.94
N ASP A 65 -17.05 -19.52 32.03
CA ASP A 65 -17.19 -18.30 32.85
C ASP A 65 -16.75 -17.03 32.11
N VAL A 66 -16.76 -17.07 30.78
CA VAL A 66 -16.23 -16.09 29.85
C VAL A 66 -17.26 -15.81 28.76
N LYS A 67 -17.32 -14.55 28.35
CA LYS A 67 -18.19 -14.04 27.30
C LYS A 67 -17.34 -13.64 26.09
N ASP A 68 -17.83 -13.93 24.90
CA ASP A 68 -17.30 -13.40 23.64
C ASP A 68 -17.44 -11.87 23.60
N ALA A 69 -16.30 -11.18 23.55
CA ALA A 69 -16.16 -9.74 23.36
C ALA A 69 -15.26 -9.42 22.15
N SER A 70 -15.18 -10.35 21.20
CA SER A 70 -14.29 -10.31 20.04
C SER A 70 -14.63 -9.18 19.08
N LEU A 71 -13.60 -8.61 18.45
CA LEU A 71 -13.77 -7.65 17.37
C LEU A 71 -14.11 -8.41 16.08
N LYS A 72 -15.31 -8.19 15.57
CA LYS A 72 -15.79 -8.75 14.31
C LYS A 72 -15.70 -7.72 13.20
N THR A 73 -15.55 -8.18 11.97
CA THR A 73 -15.55 -7.33 10.79
C THR A 73 -16.90 -6.61 10.66
N PRO A 74 -16.92 -5.27 10.62
CA PRO A 74 -18.16 -4.50 10.48
C PRO A 74 -18.93 -4.86 9.21
N PRO A 75 -20.27 -4.67 9.22
CA PRO A 75 -21.06 -4.71 8.00
C PRO A 75 -20.49 -3.69 7.00
N SER A 76 -20.41 -4.06 5.73
CA SER A 76 -19.79 -3.30 4.62
C SER A 76 -18.27 -3.40 4.44
N ILE A 77 -17.52 -3.99 5.37
CA ILE A 77 -16.08 -4.24 5.16
C ILE A 77 -15.88 -5.65 4.62
N GLN A 78 -15.34 -5.71 3.39
CA GLN A 78 -14.84 -6.92 2.77
C GLN A 78 -13.47 -6.61 2.19
N GLY A 79 -12.48 -7.45 2.47
CA GLY A 79 -11.11 -7.17 2.07
C GLY A 79 -10.12 -8.21 2.52
N VAL A 80 -8.84 -7.88 2.41
CA VAL A 80 -7.73 -8.74 2.82
C VAL A 80 -7.01 -8.08 3.99
N VAL A 81 -6.67 -8.86 5.00
CA VAL A 81 -5.81 -8.41 6.09
C VAL A 81 -4.40 -8.18 5.55
N ILE A 82 -3.91 -6.95 5.62
CA ILE A 82 -2.59 -6.57 5.10
C ILE A 82 -1.51 -6.52 6.17
N ASP A 83 -1.89 -6.21 7.41
CA ASP A 83 -0.95 -6.05 8.51
C ASP A 83 -1.68 -6.17 9.85
N THR A 84 -0.96 -6.65 10.86
CA THR A 84 -1.46 -6.80 12.22
C THR A 84 -0.39 -6.36 13.20
N LYS A 85 -0.77 -5.53 14.18
CA LYS A 85 0.13 -5.03 15.20
C LYS A 85 -0.42 -5.33 16.57
N LEU A 86 0.36 -6.03 17.38
CA LEU A 86 0.06 -6.27 18.79
C LEU A 86 0.95 -5.36 19.64
N PHE A 87 0.33 -4.47 20.38
CA PHE A 87 0.98 -3.64 21.38
C PHE A 87 0.72 -4.22 22.75
N SER A 88 1.74 -4.32 23.57
CA SER A 88 1.61 -4.81 24.94
C SER A 88 2.38 -3.91 25.88
N ARG A 89 1.74 -3.54 27.00
CA ARG A 89 2.47 -2.94 28.10
C ARG A 89 3.47 -3.97 28.61
N ALA A 90 4.68 -3.53 28.97
CA ALA A 90 5.67 -4.43 29.56
C ALA A 90 5.03 -5.21 30.73
N LYS A 91 5.01 -6.55 30.61
CA LYS A 91 4.70 -7.40 31.75
C LYS A 91 5.78 -7.12 32.81
N LYS A 92 5.42 -7.19 34.09
CA LYS A 92 6.42 -7.23 35.17
C LYS A 92 7.13 -8.59 35.13
N THR A 93 7.96 -8.80 34.12
CA THR A 93 8.89 -9.92 34.05
C THR A 93 9.99 -9.72 35.08
N THR A 94 10.62 -10.83 35.49
CA THR A 94 11.78 -10.70 36.36
C THR A 94 12.95 -10.13 35.54
N LYS A 95 13.75 -9.23 36.14
CA LYS A 95 14.94 -8.65 35.49
C LYS A 95 15.89 -9.69 34.86
N ALA A 96 15.85 -10.94 35.36
CA ALA A 96 16.62 -12.06 34.83
C ALA A 96 16.11 -12.55 33.47
N GLU A 97 14.80 -12.61 33.26
CA GLU A 97 14.17 -13.03 32.01
C GLU A 97 14.39 -11.99 30.90
N GLU A 98 14.23 -10.70 31.24
CA GLU A 98 14.52 -9.59 30.32
C GLU A 98 15.98 -9.61 29.85
N LYS A 99 16.92 -9.79 30.78
CA LYS A 99 18.34 -9.87 30.45
C LYS A 99 18.64 -11.06 29.53
N SER A 100 18.05 -12.23 29.81
CA SER A 100 18.20 -13.43 28.97
C SER A 100 17.62 -13.23 27.56
N ALA A 101 16.48 -12.56 27.43
CA ALA A 101 15.86 -12.25 26.14
C ALA A 101 16.72 -11.26 25.33
N ILE A 102 17.25 -10.21 25.96
CA ILE A 102 18.15 -9.25 25.32
C ILE A 102 19.44 -9.94 24.87
N GLU A 103 20.03 -10.83 25.68
CA GLU A 103 21.23 -11.58 25.31
C GLU A 103 21.00 -12.50 24.09
N LYS A 104 19.82 -13.13 24.00
CA LYS A 104 19.44 -13.92 22.81
C LYS A 104 19.29 -13.03 21.57
N LEU A 105 18.66 -11.87 21.72
CA LEU A 105 18.48 -10.90 20.65
C LEU A 105 19.82 -10.34 20.15
N ASP A 106 20.72 -9.98 21.07
CA ASP A 106 22.08 -9.52 20.77
C ASP A 106 22.86 -10.58 19.97
N LYS A 107 22.79 -11.85 20.38
CA LYS A 107 23.40 -12.97 19.64
C LYS A 107 22.82 -13.14 18.24
N SER A 108 21.50 -13.05 18.11
CA SER A 108 20.81 -13.17 16.82
C SER A 108 21.23 -12.05 15.86
N TYR A 109 21.20 -10.80 16.33
CA TYR A 109 21.61 -9.63 15.56
C TYR A 109 23.08 -9.70 15.12
N ASN A 110 23.97 -10.09 16.03
CA ASN A 110 25.39 -10.25 15.70
C ASN A 110 25.59 -11.33 14.61
N ASN A 111 24.93 -12.48 14.75
CA ASN A 111 25.00 -13.55 13.73
C ASN A 111 24.48 -13.10 12.35
N ILE A 112 23.37 -12.36 12.32
CA ILE A 112 22.80 -11.83 11.06
C ILE A 112 23.76 -10.81 10.43
N THR A 113 24.29 -9.90 11.24
CA THR A 113 25.22 -8.86 10.79
C THR A 113 26.52 -9.46 10.27
N GLU A 114 27.07 -10.48 10.95
CA GLU A 114 28.25 -11.21 10.50
C GLU A 114 28.02 -11.93 9.17
N LYS A 115 26.86 -12.58 8.99
CA LYS A 115 26.48 -13.22 7.72
C LYS A 115 26.37 -12.20 6.59
N LEU A 116 25.71 -11.07 6.81
CA LEU A 116 25.60 -9.98 5.83
C LEU A 116 26.98 -9.42 5.48
N LYS A 117 27.86 -9.25 6.47
CA LYS A 117 29.23 -8.79 6.26
C LYS A 117 30.04 -9.81 5.44
N ALA A 118 29.92 -11.10 5.73
CA ALA A 118 30.59 -12.14 4.96
C ALA A 118 30.12 -12.18 3.50
N GLU A 119 28.81 -12.09 3.25
CA GLU A 119 28.25 -12.04 1.90
C GLU A 119 28.69 -10.78 1.13
N LEU A 120 28.77 -9.63 1.81
CA LEU A 120 29.33 -8.41 1.25
C LEU A 120 30.80 -8.61 0.83
N VAL A 121 31.63 -9.18 1.71
CA VAL A 121 33.06 -9.39 1.47
C VAL A 121 33.27 -10.32 0.27
N ASP A 122 32.50 -11.40 0.13
CA ASP A 122 32.61 -12.32 -1.01
C ASP A 122 32.21 -11.66 -2.34
N LYS A 123 31.10 -10.92 -2.35
CA LYS A 123 30.67 -10.17 -3.54
C LYS A 123 31.66 -9.08 -3.91
N LEU A 124 32.16 -8.35 -2.91
CA LEU A 124 33.10 -7.27 -3.12
C LEU A 124 34.45 -7.83 -3.61
N PHE A 125 34.94 -8.93 -3.04
CA PHE A 125 36.13 -9.64 -3.52
C PHE A 125 35.99 -10.05 -4.98
N THR A 126 34.84 -10.58 -5.40
CA THR A 126 34.58 -10.94 -6.80
C THR A 126 34.69 -9.73 -7.74
N ILE A 127 34.24 -8.55 -7.30
CA ILE A 127 34.31 -7.31 -8.10
C ILE A 127 35.74 -6.78 -8.20
N VAL A 128 36.50 -6.82 -7.09
CA VAL A 128 37.86 -6.25 -7.01
C VAL A 128 38.98 -7.25 -7.36
N ASN A 129 38.66 -8.52 -7.60
CA ASN A 129 39.64 -9.55 -7.90
C ASN A 129 40.48 -9.17 -9.13
N GLY A 130 41.80 -9.29 -9.00
CA GLY A 130 42.75 -8.94 -10.06
C GLY A 130 43.01 -7.43 -10.25
N LYS A 131 42.40 -6.55 -9.45
CA LYS A 131 42.63 -5.10 -9.50
C LYS A 131 43.49 -4.62 -8.32
N THR A 132 44.21 -3.52 -8.53
CA THR A 132 44.99 -2.83 -7.50
C THR A 132 44.21 -1.66 -6.92
N SER A 133 44.26 -1.50 -5.61
CA SER A 133 43.64 -0.39 -4.88
C SER A 133 44.16 0.96 -5.38
N GLN A 134 43.26 1.91 -5.60
CA GLN A 134 43.60 3.33 -5.83
C GLN A 134 43.69 4.15 -4.54
N GLY A 135 43.55 3.50 -3.38
CA GLY A 135 43.42 4.14 -2.08
C GLY A 135 41.97 4.08 -1.62
N VAL A 136 41.67 3.24 -0.63
CA VAL A 136 40.34 3.20 -0.01
C VAL A 136 40.38 4.07 1.23
N PHE A 137 39.44 5.01 1.32
CA PHE A 137 39.36 5.99 2.40
C PHE A 137 38.06 5.80 3.19
N ASN A 138 38.09 6.16 4.47
CA ASN A 138 36.84 6.38 5.21
C ASN A 138 36.26 7.79 4.93
N ILE A 139 35.07 8.07 5.46
CA ILE A 139 34.39 9.38 5.37
C ILE A 139 35.26 10.50 5.99
N TYR A 140 36.12 10.16 6.95
CA TYR A 140 37.07 11.07 7.59
C TYR A 140 38.39 11.25 6.81
N LYS A 141 38.50 10.70 5.60
CA LYS A 141 39.68 10.72 4.72
C LYS A 141 40.91 9.99 5.28
N GLU A 142 40.73 9.11 6.25
CA GLU A 142 41.79 8.20 6.70
C GLU A 142 41.95 7.07 5.68
N LEU A 143 43.20 6.72 5.41
CA LEU A 143 43.56 5.69 4.44
C LEU A 143 43.43 4.31 5.07
N LEU A 144 42.44 3.53 4.60
CA LEU A 144 42.20 2.16 5.06
C LEU A 144 42.97 1.12 4.23
N VAL A 145 43.04 1.32 2.91
CA VAL A 145 43.80 0.43 2.01
C VAL A 145 44.76 1.28 1.17
N PRO A 146 46.09 1.05 1.26
CA PRO A 146 47.07 1.81 0.50
C PRO A 146 46.89 1.71 -1.01
N LYS A 147 47.29 2.77 -1.72
CA LYS A 147 47.36 2.77 -3.19
C LYS A 147 48.40 1.74 -3.66
N GLY A 148 48.02 0.92 -4.62
CA GLY A 148 48.85 -0.16 -5.18
C GLY A 148 48.74 -1.51 -4.44
N ALA A 149 48.03 -1.57 -3.30
CA ALA A 149 47.79 -2.84 -2.61
C ALA A 149 46.80 -3.72 -3.40
N LYS A 150 47.04 -5.04 -3.40
CA LYS A 150 46.07 -6.03 -3.92
C LYS A 150 45.02 -6.29 -2.85
N PHE A 151 43.75 -6.32 -3.24
CA PHE A 151 42.66 -6.68 -2.33
C PHE A 151 42.74 -8.17 -1.98
N THR A 152 42.72 -8.49 -0.69
CA THR A 152 42.58 -9.85 -0.19
C THR A 152 41.32 -9.95 0.68
N GLN A 153 40.71 -11.14 0.76
CA GLN A 153 39.53 -11.35 1.61
C GLN A 153 39.77 -10.92 3.07
N LYS A 154 40.99 -11.13 3.59
CA LYS A 154 41.35 -10.71 4.95
C LYS A 154 41.32 -9.19 5.10
N ILE A 155 41.93 -8.45 4.17
CA ILE A 155 41.92 -6.97 4.19
C ILE A 155 40.47 -6.47 4.14
N LEU A 156 39.63 -7.05 3.28
CA LEU A 156 38.24 -6.64 3.14
C LEU A 156 37.39 -6.98 4.38
N ALA A 157 37.65 -8.11 5.03
CA ALA A 157 36.96 -8.51 6.26
C ALA A 157 37.27 -7.59 7.45
N ASP A 158 38.49 -7.05 7.51
CA ASP A 158 38.92 -6.13 8.57
C ASP A 158 38.37 -4.70 8.39
N LEU A 159 37.77 -4.37 7.24
CA LEU A 159 37.19 -3.05 6.99
C LEU A 159 35.88 -2.83 7.76
N GLU A 160 35.70 -1.59 8.20
CA GLU A 160 34.43 -1.09 8.74
C GLU A 160 33.64 -0.37 7.66
N PHE A 161 32.57 -1.02 7.18
CA PHE A 161 31.79 -0.56 6.04
C PHE A 161 30.79 0.55 6.36
N ALA A 162 30.56 0.87 7.64
CA ALA A 162 29.61 1.92 8.05
C ALA A 162 30.08 3.33 7.63
N HIS A 163 31.39 3.55 7.61
CA HIS A 163 31.99 4.87 7.33
C HIS A 163 32.95 4.84 6.14
N ILE A 164 32.76 3.92 5.19
CA ILE A 164 33.67 3.78 4.07
C ILE A 164 33.25 4.66 2.88
N SER A 165 34.22 5.31 2.23
CA SER A 165 33.94 6.06 1.00
C SER A 165 33.74 5.07 -0.15
N PRO A 166 32.64 5.15 -0.92
CA PRO A 166 32.37 4.22 -2.02
C PRO A 166 33.16 4.55 -3.31
N ASN A 167 33.85 5.70 -3.34
CA ASN A 167 34.40 6.24 -4.58
C ASN A 167 35.87 5.85 -4.79
N LYS A 168 36.24 5.58 -6.05
CA LYS A 168 37.63 5.40 -6.52
C LYS A 168 38.40 4.26 -5.84
N TRP A 169 37.81 3.09 -5.73
CA TRP A 169 38.50 1.91 -5.19
C TRP A 169 39.47 1.31 -6.20
N THR A 170 39.09 1.33 -7.48
CA THR A 170 39.85 0.77 -8.60
C THR A 170 40.03 1.80 -9.71
N THR A 171 40.84 1.45 -10.72
CA THR A 171 41.01 2.26 -11.95
C THR A 171 39.85 2.17 -12.93
N ASP A 172 38.85 1.32 -12.65
CA ASP A 172 37.80 0.92 -13.58
C ASP A 172 36.47 1.51 -13.11
N ASP A 173 35.88 2.39 -13.92
CA ASP A 173 34.69 3.16 -13.54
C ASP A 173 33.44 2.27 -13.41
N ASP A 174 33.28 1.26 -14.27
CA ASP A 174 32.15 0.31 -14.21
C ASP A 174 32.19 -0.49 -12.90
N LYS A 175 33.39 -0.92 -12.48
CA LYS A 175 33.58 -1.63 -11.21
C LYS A 175 33.34 -0.72 -10.01
N ASN A 176 33.75 0.54 -10.09
CA ASN A 176 33.49 1.52 -9.03
C ASN A 176 31.98 1.77 -8.85
N GLU A 177 31.19 1.85 -9.92
CA GLU A 177 29.72 1.95 -9.81
C GLU A 177 29.10 0.68 -9.21
N MET A 178 29.59 -0.52 -9.57
CA MET A 178 29.15 -1.77 -8.93
C MET A 178 29.47 -1.81 -7.42
N ILE A 179 30.66 -1.34 -7.01
CA ILE A 179 31.05 -1.26 -5.59
C ILE A 179 30.12 -0.30 -4.85
N LYS A 180 29.84 0.87 -5.43
CA LYS A 180 28.94 1.87 -4.84
C LYS A 180 27.53 1.33 -4.65
N MET A 181 26.98 0.64 -5.66
CA MET A 181 25.66 0.01 -5.56
C MET A 181 25.65 -1.10 -4.51
N LEU A 182 26.69 -1.93 -4.45
CA LEU A 182 26.81 -3.01 -3.47
C LEU A 182 26.86 -2.47 -2.03
N LEU A 183 27.69 -1.45 -1.78
CA LEU A 183 27.80 -0.79 -0.47
C LEU A 183 26.48 -0.10 -0.08
N HIS A 184 25.79 0.52 -1.04
CA HIS A 184 24.48 1.13 -0.80
C HIS A 184 23.44 0.08 -0.38
N ASN A 185 23.33 -1.02 -1.11
CA ASN A 185 22.40 -2.11 -0.81
C ASN A 185 22.70 -2.76 0.54
N TYR A 186 23.98 -2.99 0.86
CA TYR A 186 24.39 -3.47 2.17
C TYR A 186 24.00 -2.48 3.28
N GLY A 187 24.23 -1.18 3.07
CA GLY A 187 23.85 -0.14 4.01
C GLY A 187 22.35 -0.12 4.30
N ILE A 188 21.50 -0.25 3.27
CA ILE A 188 20.04 -0.39 3.43
C ILE A 188 19.72 -1.61 4.30
N ARG A 189 20.25 -2.78 3.94
CA ARG A 189 19.95 -4.05 4.61
C ARG A 189 20.40 -4.08 6.06
N VAL A 190 21.56 -3.52 6.39
CA VAL A 190 22.05 -3.40 7.77
C VAL A 190 21.21 -2.41 8.57
N ASN A 191 20.80 -1.29 7.96
CA ASN A 191 19.92 -0.32 8.64
C ASN A 191 18.54 -0.90 8.95
N GLU A 192 17.99 -1.74 8.07
CA GLU A 192 16.74 -2.47 8.32
C GLU A 192 16.86 -3.41 9.52
N GLU A 193 17.92 -4.22 9.59
CA GLU A 193 18.20 -5.13 10.71
C GLU A 193 18.48 -4.37 12.01
N LEU A 194 19.25 -3.28 11.94
CA LEU A 194 19.49 -2.42 13.11
C LEU A 194 18.19 -1.79 13.61
N GLY A 195 17.30 -1.38 12.70
CA GLY A 195 15.98 -0.87 13.01
C GLY A 195 15.10 -1.92 13.70
N ALA A 196 15.07 -3.15 13.16
CA ALA A 196 14.37 -4.28 13.77
C ALA A 196 14.91 -4.60 15.17
N TYR A 197 16.23 -4.78 15.29
CA TYR A 197 16.91 -5.01 16.57
C TYR A 197 16.60 -3.95 17.62
N LYS A 198 16.66 -2.66 17.25
CA LYS A 198 16.34 -1.56 18.18
C LYS A 198 14.87 -1.60 18.61
N ARG A 199 13.94 -1.90 17.69
CA ARG A 199 12.51 -2.03 18.01
C ARG A 199 12.27 -3.19 18.97
N ASP A 200 12.84 -4.35 18.69
CA ASP A 200 12.66 -5.55 19.52
C ASP A 200 13.28 -5.35 20.91
N LYS A 201 14.47 -4.74 20.97
CA LYS A 201 15.13 -4.39 22.23
C LYS A 201 14.32 -3.37 23.04
N PHE A 202 13.73 -2.38 22.37
CA PHE A 202 12.87 -1.39 23.02
C PHE A 202 11.57 -2.03 23.54
N ALA A 203 10.95 -2.90 22.74
CA ALA A 203 9.75 -3.65 23.14
C ALA A 203 10.01 -4.54 24.36
N ILE A 204 11.18 -5.19 24.46
CA ILE A 204 11.54 -6.00 25.63
C ILE A 204 11.82 -5.14 26.87
N SER A 205 12.47 -3.98 26.72
CA SER A 205 12.97 -3.19 27.86
C SER A 205 11.96 -2.18 28.43
N VAL A 206 11.23 -1.48 27.56
CA VAL A 206 10.29 -0.42 27.94
C VAL A 206 8.84 -0.86 27.70
N GLY A 207 8.61 -1.70 26.69
CA GLY A 207 7.28 -2.04 26.19
C GLY A 207 6.59 -0.83 25.54
N ASP A 208 5.30 -0.99 25.21
CA ASP A 208 4.52 0.09 24.60
C ASP A 208 3.82 0.95 25.64
N GLU A 209 3.83 2.27 25.43
CA GLU A 209 2.99 3.20 26.20
C GLU A 209 1.52 3.06 25.76
N LEU A 210 0.74 2.38 26.59
CA LEU A 210 -0.71 2.24 26.43
C LEU A 210 -1.47 3.12 27.43
N PRO A 211 -2.69 3.60 27.08
CA PRO A 211 -3.56 4.31 28.02
C PRO A 211 -3.78 3.55 29.33
N SER A 212 -4.06 4.29 30.41
CA SER A 212 -4.35 3.67 31.71
C SER A 212 -5.51 2.67 31.60
N GLY A 213 -5.37 1.51 32.25
CA GLY A 213 -6.35 0.42 32.18
C GLY A 213 -6.22 -0.53 30.98
N ILE A 214 -5.44 -0.21 29.94
CA ILE A 214 -5.23 -1.09 28.78
C ILE A 214 -3.94 -1.91 28.98
N VAL A 215 -4.07 -3.24 28.93
CA VAL A 215 -2.93 -4.19 29.07
C VAL A 215 -2.31 -4.50 27.71
N GLN A 216 -3.14 -4.79 26.71
CA GLN A 216 -2.76 -5.08 25.33
C GLN A 216 -3.71 -4.37 24.37
N MET A 217 -3.21 -4.00 23.20
CA MET A 217 -3.98 -3.42 22.11
C MET A 217 -3.56 -4.07 20.81
N ALA A 218 -4.49 -4.71 20.11
CA ALA A 218 -4.26 -5.22 18.76
C ALA A 218 -4.88 -4.28 17.72
N LYS A 219 -4.16 -4.03 16.62
CA LYS A 219 -4.64 -3.30 15.45
C LYS A 219 -4.55 -4.22 14.24
N VAL A 220 -5.66 -4.36 13.53
CA VAL A 220 -5.75 -5.12 12.28
C VAL A 220 -6.00 -4.13 11.14
N TYR A 221 -5.15 -4.17 10.13
CA TYR A 221 -5.29 -3.35 8.93
C TYR A 221 -5.91 -4.19 7.83
N VAL A 222 -7.09 -3.79 7.37
CA VAL A 222 -7.82 -4.46 6.29
C VAL A 222 -7.81 -3.57 5.05
N ALA A 223 -7.30 -4.09 3.95
CA ALA A 223 -7.36 -3.43 2.65
C ALA A 223 -8.64 -3.85 1.91
N LYS A 224 -9.48 -2.87 1.58
CA LYS A 224 -10.69 -3.06 0.77
C LYS A 224 -10.47 -2.49 -0.63
N LYS A 225 -10.63 -3.32 -1.66
CA LYS A 225 -10.64 -2.87 -3.06
C LYS A 225 -12.05 -2.46 -3.45
N ARG A 226 -12.26 -1.16 -3.70
CA ARG A 226 -13.57 -0.61 -4.09
C ARG A 226 -13.63 -0.33 -5.59
N LYS A 227 -14.54 -1.01 -6.28
CA LYS A 227 -14.84 -0.73 -7.70
C LYS A 227 -15.78 0.48 -7.82
N LEU A 228 -15.84 1.08 -9.01
CA LEU A 228 -16.85 2.09 -9.32
C LEU A 228 -18.24 1.44 -9.31
N LYS A 229 -19.20 2.08 -8.66
CA LYS A 229 -20.60 1.64 -8.62
C LYS A 229 -21.55 2.76 -9.00
N VAL A 230 -22.77 2.38 -9.37
CA VAL A 230 -23.90 3.31 -9.46
C VAL A 230 -24.09 3.98 -8.10
N GLY A 231 -24.23 5.31 -8.09
CA GLY A 231 -24.26 6.12 -6.87
C GLY A 231 -22.93 6.76 -6.49
N ASP A 232 -21.79 6.29 -7.03
CA ASP A 232 -20.51 6.94 -6.78
C ASP A 232 -20.43 8.34 -7.40
N LYS A 233 -19.75 9.25 -6.70
CA LYS A 233 -19.59 10.63 -7.15
C LYS A 233 -18.32 10.81 -7.97
N MET A 234 -18.49 11.34 -9.18
CA MET A 234 -17.41 11.67 -10.12
C MET A 234 -17.36 13.18 -10.34
N ALA A 235 -16.18 13.70 -10.68
CA ALA A 235 -16.00 15.10 -11.03
C ALA A 235 -14.92 15.31 -12.09
N GLY A 236 -15.13 16.25 -13.00
CA GLY A 236 -14.04 16.82 -13.78
C GLY A 236 -13.34 17.96 -13.03
N ARG A 237 -12.27 18.48 -13.63
CA ARG A 237 -11.48 19.59 -13.07
C ARG A 237 -12.19 20.95 -13.14
N HIS A 238 -13.24 21.05 -13.96
CA HIS A 238 -13.99 22.29 -14.22
C HIS A 238 -15.25 22.44 -13.33
N GLY A 239 -15.28 21.76 -12.18
CA GLY A 239 -16.41 21.81 -11.24
C GLY A 239 -17.67 21.07 -11.71
N ASN A 240 -17.59 20.34 -12.83
CA ASN A 240 -18.63 19.44 -13.32
C ASN A 240 -18.68 18.19 -12.44
N LYS A 241 -19.56 18.19 -11.44
CA LYS A 241 -19.81 17.05 -10.55
C LYS A 241 -21.04 16.28 -11.02
N GLY A 242 -20.98 14.97 -10.93
CA GLY A 242 -22.07 14.06 -11.27
C GLY A 242 -22.05 12.80 -10.39
N ILE A 243 -23.17 12.10 -10.37
CA ILE A 243 -23.28 10.77 -9.77
C ILE A 243 -23.36 9.77 -10.92
N VAL A 244 -22.69 8.64 -10.80
CA VAL A 244 -22.81 7.54 -11.76
C VAL A 244 -24.23 7.01 -11.70
N ALA A 245 -25.05 7.29 -12.72
CA ALA A 245 -26.44 6.88 -12.76
C ALA A 245 -26.62 5.45 -13.28
N ARG A 246 -25.80 5.04 -14.25
CA ARG A 246 -25.87 3.73 -14.88
C ARG A 246 -24.50 3.31 -15.40
N ILE A 247 -24.18 2.03 -15.28
CA ILE A 247 -23.05 1.38 -15.93
C ILE A 247 -23.65 0.42 -16.94
N VAL A 248 -23.27 0.57 -18.21
CA VAL A 248 -23.74 -0.28 -19.32
C VAL A 248 -22.55 -1.03 -19.91
N ARG A 249 -22.83 -2.00 -20.79
CA ARG A 249 -21.79 -2.71 -21.52
C ARG A 249 -21.31 -1.88 -22.71
N ASP A 250 -20.12 -2.19 -23.21
CA ASP A 250 -19.48 -1.43 -24.29
C ASP A 250 -20.33 -1.43 -25.57
N GLU A 251 -21.04 -2.53 -25.87
CA GLU A 251 -21.93 -2.63 -27.02
C GLU A 251 -23.17 -1.74 -26.95
N ASP A 252 -23.59 -1.35 -25.74
CA ASP A 252 -24.76 -0.49 -25.54
C ASP A 252 -24.39 1.01 -25.61
N MET A 253 -23.09 1.34 -25.67
CA MET A 253 -22.59 2.72 -25.70
C MET A 253 -22.65 3.32 -27.12
N PRO A 254 -22.86 4.65 -27.23
CA PRO A 254 -22.65 5.34 -28.49
C PRO A 254 -21.22 5.14 -29.01
N PHE A 255 -21.06 4.96 -30.32
CA PHE A 255 -19.76 4.70 -30.93
C PHE A 255 -19.49 5.60 -32.14
N LEU A 256 -18.20 5.77 -32.45
CA LEU A 256 -17.68 6.55 -33.57
C LEU A 256 -17.77 5.76 -34.89
N ALA A 257 -17.55 6.41 -36.02
CA ALA A 257 -17.64 5.78 -37.34
C ALA A 257 -16.62 4.63 -37.57
N ASP A 258 -15.53 4.62 -36.81
CA ASP A 258 -14.50 3.58 -36.78
C ASP A 258 -14.89 2.37 -35.90
N GLY A 259 -16.02 2.44 -35.19
CA GLY A 259 -16.48 1.42 -34.26
C GLY A 259 -16.06 1.64 -32.80
N THR A 260 -15.28 2.69 -32.50
CA THR A 260 -14.78 2.94 -31.14
C THR A 260 -15.93 3.43 -30.25
N PRO A 261 -16.28 2.72 -29.14
CA PRO A 261 -17.31 3.17 -28.21
C PRO A 261 -16.80 4.32 -27.33
N VAL A 262 -17.70 5.18 -26.88
CA VAL A 262 -17.38 6.20 -25.88
C VAL A 262 -17.40 5.62 -24.47
N ASP A 263 -16.54 6.11 -23.57
CA ASP A 263 -16.48 5.61 -22.18
C ASP A 263 -17.51 6.25 -21.25
N ILE A 264 -17.77 7.55 -21.44
CA ILE A 264 -18.61 8.37 -20.54
C ILE A 264 -19.51 9.28 -21.36
N VAL A 265 -20.81 9.26 -21.06
CA VAL A 265 -21.79 10.20 -21.62
C VAL A 265 -22.14 11.26 -20.57
N LEU A 266 -21.90 12.54 -20.90
CA LEU A 266 -22.20 13.67 -20.04
C LEU A 266 -23.38 14.49 -20.57
N ASN A 267 -24.20 15.04 -19.67
CA ASN A 267 -25.32 15.89 -20.05
C ASN A 267 -24.80 17.27 -20.50
N PRO A 268 -25.08 17.71 -21.75
CA PRO A 268 -24.60 19.00 -22.26
C PRO A 268 -25.24 20.21 -21.56
N LEU A 269 -26.44 20.06 -20.98
CA LEU A 269 -27.17 21.17 -20.34
C LEU A 269 -26.44 21.74 -19.11
N GLY A 270 -25.55 20.95 -18.51
CA GLY A 270 -24.76 21.37 -17.36
C GLY A 270 -23.70 22.42 -17.68
N VAL A 271 -23.30 22.55 -18.96
CA VAL A 271 -22.20 23.44 -19.37
C VAL A 271 -22.64 24.90 -19.49
N PRO A 272 -23.70 25.24 -20.25
CA PRO A 272 -24.13 26.64 -20.40
C PRO A 272 -24.58 27.26 -19.08
N SER A 273 -25.32 26.49 -18.26
CA SER A 273 -25.84 26.97 -16.98
C SER A 273 -24.75 27.30 -15.96
N ARG A 274 -23.62 26.58 -15.98
CA ARG A 274 -22.50 26.77 -15.05
C ARG A 274 -21.37 27.62 -15.61
N MET A 275 -21.47 28.00 -16.89
CA MET A 275 -20.47 28.78 -17.63
C MET A 275 -19.04 28.21 -17.56
N ASN A 276 -18.91 26.88 -17.43
CA ASN A 276 -17.62 26.20 -17.35
C ASN A 276 -17.17 25.64 -18.72
N LEU A 277 -17.04 26.56 -19.69
CA LEU A 277 -16.67 26.25 -21.07
C LEU A 277 -15.30 25.59 -21.24
N GLY A 278 -14.39 25.79 -20.27
CA GLY A 278 -13.06 25.18 -20.28
C GLY A 278 -13.07 23.66 -20.43
N GLN A 279 -14.11 22.97 -19.96
CA GLN A 279 -14.22 21.52 -20.12
C GLN A 279 -14.36 21.09 -21.60
N ILE A 280 -14.97 21.94 -22.44
CA ILE A 280 -15.11 21.66 -23.87
C ILE A 280 -13.74 21.79 -24.53
N TYR A 281 -13.00 22.86 -24.21
CA TYR A 281 -11.63 23.07 -24.70
C TYR A 281 -10.68 21.96 -24.25
N GLU A 282 -10.78 21.50 -23.00
CA GLU A 282 -10.04 20.33 -22.52
C GLU A 282 -10.36 19.09 -23.37
N THR A 283 -11.65 18.83 -23.60
CA THR A 283 -12.15 17.64 -24.32
C THR A 283 -11.57 17.56 -25.74
N ILE A 284 -11.60 18.66 -26.48
CA ILE A 284 -11.17 18.70 -27.88
C ILE A 284 -9.65 18.73 -28.03
N LEU A 285 -8.94 19.50 -27.19
CA LEU A 285 -7.48 19.62 -27.26
C LEU A 285 -6.81 18.32 -26.83
N ALA A 286 -7.36 17.63 -25.83
CA ALA A 286 -6.85 16.34 -25.39
C ALA A 286 -7.02 15.27 -26.47
N TRP A 287 -8.14 15.29 -27.21
CA TRP A 287 -8.32 14.39 -28.37
C TRP A 287 -7.25 14.63 -29.44
N ALA A 288 -7.00 15.89 -29.82
CA ALA A 288 -5.92 16.23 -30.74
C ALA A 288 -4.54 15.75 -30.22
N GLY A 289 -4.33 15.81 -28.91
CA GLY A 289 -3.09 15.34 -28.26
C GLY A 289 -2.92 13.82 -28.36
N GLN A 290 -4.01 13.06 -28.22
CA GLN A 290 -3.99 11.61 -28.39
C GLN A 290 -3.63 11.21 -29.82
N GLU A 291 -4.27 11.82 -30.83
CA GLU A 291 -4.01 11.52 -32.25
C GLU A 291 -2.57 11.84 -32.67
N LEU A 292 -2.03 12.95 -32.15
CA LEU A 292 -0.66 13.38 -32.46
C LEU A 292 0.41 12.74 -31.55
N GLY A 293 0.01 12.02 -30.49
CA GLY A 293 0.91 11.46 -29.49
C GLY A 293 1.67 12.54 -28.68
N VAL A 294 1.10 13.73 -28.54
CA VAL A 294 1.71 14.87 -27.81
C VAL A 294 0.96 15.20 -26.53
N LYS A 295 1.67 15.76 -25.57
CA LYS A 295 1.08 16.24 -24.31
C LYS A 295 1.03 17.76 -24.32
N PHE A 296 -0.12 18.30 -23.93
CA PHE A 296 -0.32 19.74 -23.79
C PHE A 296 -0.21 20.19 -22.34
N ALA A 297 0.39 21.36 -22.15
CA ALA A 297 0.34 22.10 -20.90
C ALA A 297 -0.25 23.48 -21.20
N THR A 298 -1.35 23.82 -20.54
CA THR A 298 -1.96 25.15 -20.62
C THR A 298 -1.84 25.83 -19.25
N PRO A 299 -0.92 26.79 -19.09
CA PRO A 299 -0.77 27.54 -17.85
C PRO A 299 -2.06 28.25 -17.40
N ILE A 300 -2.15 28.52 -16.11
CA ILE A 300 -3.27 29.28 -15.55
C ILE A 300 -3.08 30.76 -15.93
N PHE A 301 -4.10 31.37 -16.52
CA PHE A 301 -4.13 32.76 -17.03
C PHE A 301 -3.25 33.08 -18.25
N ASP A 302 -2.40 32.15 -18.69
CA ASP A 302 -1.61 32.23 -19.93
C ASP A 302 -1.80 30.92 -20.73
N GLY A 303 -3.07 30.60 -20.97
CA GLY A 303 -3.47 29.34 -21.58
C GLY A 303 -3.58 29.43 -23.11
N ALA A 304 -3.75 28.27 -23.74
CA ALA A 304 -3.95 28.20 -25.18
C ALA A 304 -5.17 29.02 -25.62
N THR A 305 -4.97 29.87 -26.62
CA THR A 305 -6.04 30.65 -27.24
C THR A 305 -6.94 29.76 -28.10
N HIS A 306 -8.16 30.22 -28.39
CA HIS A 306 -9.08 29.48 -29.26
C HIS A 306 -8.48 29.17 -30.64
N GLN A 307 -7.70 30.11 -31.21
CA GLN A 307 -7.05 29.94 -32.50
C GLN A 307 -5.99 28.84 -32.45
N GLU A 308 -5.13 28.86 -31.44
CA GLU A 308 -4.11 27.81 -31.25
C GLU A 308 -4.76 26.43 -31.06
N VAL A 309 -5.85 26.34 -30.30
CA VAL A 309 -6.58 25.08 -30.12
C VAL A 309 -7.13 24.56 -31.46
N GLU A 310 -7.77 25.40 -32.27
CA GLU A 310 -8.28 25.01 -33.59
C GLU A 310 -7.15 24.62 -34.55
N GLU A 311 -5.98 25.29 -34.51
CA GLU A 311 -4.80 24.91 -35.29
C GLU A 311 -4.31 23.50 -34.93
N TRP A 312 -4.23 23.17 -33.64
CA TRP A 312 -3.84 21.85 -33.17
C TRP A 312 -4.86 20.76 -33.53
N ILE A 313 -6.16 21.07 -33.44
CA ILE A 313 -7.24 20.16 -33.86
C ILE A 313 -7.15 19.87 -35.35
N ALA A 314 -6.98 20.91 -36.18
CA ALA A 314 -6.82 20.76 -37.63
C ALA A 314 -5.58 19.93 -37.99
N LYS A 315 -4.46 20.16 -37.30
CA LYS A 315 -3.22 19.40 -37.48
C LYS A 315 -3.39 17.92 -37.11
N ALA A 316 -4.23 17.61 -36.12
CA ALA A 316 -4.54 16.26 -35.68
C ALA A 316 -5.56 15.54 -36.58
N GLY A 317 -6.21 16.24 -37.52
CA GLY A 317 -7.31 15.66 -38.31
C GLY A 317 -8.60 15.43 -37.51
N VAL A 318 -8.70 16.02 -36.31
CA VAL A 318 -9.90 15.95 -35.47
C VAL A 318 -10.96 16.90 -36.03
N PRO A 319 -12.27 16.54 -36.00
CA PRO A 319 -13.34 17.42 -36.48
C PRO A 319 -13.35 18.78 -35.77
N ALA A 320 -13.70 19.84 -36.49
CA ALA A 320 -13.80 21.19 -35.94
C ALA A 320 -14.72 21.23 -34.71
N SER A 321 -14.28 21.90 -33.64
CA SER A 321 -14.95 21.90 -32.33
C SER A 321 -15.24 20.51 -31.73
N GLY A 322 -14.54 19.46 -32.17
CA GLY A 322 -14.72 18.08 -31.75
C GLY A 322 -16.09 17.48 -32.08
N LYS A 323 -16.86 18.08 -33.00
CA LYS A 323 -18.21 17.63 -33.34
C LYS A 323 -18.18 16.55 -34.41
N THR A 324 -18.73 15.39 -34.10
CA THR A 324 -18.85 14.28 -35.05
C THR A 324 -20.19 13.56 -34.90
N TYR A 325 -20.53 12.73 -35.89
CA TYR A 325 -21.68 11.83 -35.77
C TYR A 325 -21.30 10.63 -34.91
N LEU A 326 -22.23 10.26 -34.02
CA LEU A 326 -22.18 9.01 -33.28
C LEU A 326 -23.29 8.08 -33.80
N TYR A 327 -23.10 6.79 -33.53
CA TYR A 327 -24.07 5.74 -33.80
C TYR A 327 -24.58 5.17 -32.47
N ASN A 328 -25.85 4.82 -32.42
CA ASN A 328 -26.49 4.26 -31.24
C ASN A 328 -26.08 2.78 -31.09
N GLY A 329 -25.44 2.42 -29.97
CA GLY A 329 -25.02 1.03 -29.71
C GLY A 329 -26.17 0.02 -29.70
N LEU A 330 -27.39 0.45 -29.34
CA LEU A 330 -28.55 -0.44 -29.26
C LEU A 330 -29.20 -0.74 -30.61
N THR A 331 -29.20 0.22 -31.54
CA THR A 331 -29.90 0.10 -32.83
C THR A 331 -28.97 0.06 -34.03
N GLY A 332 -27.73 0.51 -33.87
CA GLY A 332 -26.78 0.75 -34.96
C GLY A 332 -27.08 2.00 -35.79
N GLU A 333 -28.17 2.71 -35.52
CA GLU A 333 -28.57 3.89 -36.29
C GLU A 333 -27.74 5.12 -35.90
N ARG A 334 -27.45 5.98 -36.87
CA ARG A 334 -26.75 7.24 -36.65
C ARG A 334 -27.65 8.24 -35.91
N PHE A 335 -27.12 8.96 -34.93
CA PHE A 335 -27.84 10.08 -34.32
C PHE A 335 -28.07 11.23 -35.32
N ASP A 336 -29.19 11.94 -35.17
CA ASP A 336 -29.60 13.02 -36.08
C ASP A 336 -28.63 14.21 -36.06
N GLN A 337 -28.09 14.53 -34.87
CA GLN A 337 -27.22 15.69 -34.65
C GLN A 337 -25.80 15.25 -34.30
N THR A 338 -24.82 16.03 -34.77
CA THR A 338 -23.42 15.87 -34.35
C THR A 338 -23.27 16.20 -32.87
N THR A 339 -22.45 15.42 -32.17
CA THR A 339 -22.17 15.60 -30.74
C THR A 339 -20.68 15.88 -30.55
N THR A 340 -20.33 16.67 -29.55
CA THR A 340 -18.94 16.89 -29.16
C THR A 340 -18.40 15.63 -28.49
N VAL A 341 -17.33 15.08 -29.05
CA VAL A 341 -16.58 13.93 -28.53
C VAL A 341 -15.17 14.39 -28.22
N GLY A 342 -14.50 13.69 -27.31
CA GLY A 342 -13.09 13.89 -27.00
C GLY A 342 -12.75 13.32 -25.64
N ILE A 343 -11.64 13.80 -25.07
CA ILE A 343 -11.05 13.21 -23.86
C ILE A 343 -11.08 14.22 -22.72
N ILE A 344 -11.72 13.87 -21.61
CA ILE A 344 -11.76 14.72 -20.43
C ILE A 344 -11.15 14.02 -19.23
N TYR A 345 -10.41 14.75 -18.40
CA TYR A 345 -9.82 14.19 -17.19
C TYR A 345 -10.86 14.13 -16.06
N MET A 346 -11.22 12.91 -15.66
CA MET A 346 -12.23 12.64 -14.63
C MET A 346 -11.60 12.09 -13.35
N LEU A 347 -12.16 12.50 -12.21
CA LEU A 347 -11.76 12.10 -10.87
C LEU A 347 -12.91 11.38 -10.17
N LYS A 348 -12.59 10.31 -9.44
CA LYS A 348 -13.50 9.70 -8.46
C LYS A 348 -13.33 10.41 -7.11
N LEU A 349 -14.43 10.90 -6.55
CA LEU A 349 -14.41 11.58 -5.25
C LEU A 349 -14.53 10.57 -4.12
N GLY A 350 -14.03 10.92 -2.93
CA GLY A 350 -14.16 10.11 -1.71
C GLY A 350 -15.59 10.02 -1.14
N HIS A 351 -16.61 10.45 -1.89
CA HIS A 351 -18.01 10.27 -1.54
C HIS A 351 -18.50 9.02 -2.29
N MET A 352 -18.36 7.87 -1.65
CA MET A 352 -18.75 6.58 -2.21
C MET A 352 -20.12 6.19 -1.67
N VAL A 353 -20.88 5.43 -2.46
CA VAL A 353 -22.22 4.98 -2.05
C VAL A 353 -22.19 3.93 -0.93
N ASP A 354 -21.07 3.22 -0.80
CA ASP A 354 -20.86 2.16 0.20
C ASP A 354 -20.37 2.72 1.57
N ASP A 355 -20.15 4.03 1.70
CA ASP A 355 -19.84 4.73 2.96
C ASP A 355 -21.10 5.42 3.50
#